data_AF-A0A3C0I2L3-F1
#
_entry.id   AF-A0A3C0I2L3-F1
#
_cell.length_a   1.000
_cell.length_b   1.000
_cell.length_c   1.000
_cell.angle_alpha   90.00
_cell.angle_beta   90.00
_cell.angle_gamma   90.00
#
_symmetry.space_group_name_H-M   'P 1'
#
loop_
_entity.id
_entity.type
_entity.pdbx_description
1 polymer ?
#
loop_
_entity_poly.entity_id
_entity_poly.type
_entity_poly.pdbx_seq_one_letter_code
_entity_poly.pdbx_strand_id
1 'polypeptide(L)'
;MRPAPFAFLGLALWLTLAIAAALRPHNVIYWQILGVILLLLALFDAWRVWRIPAIQVQRHVPSSLPLGVWSEVILCFHNPSSVPRLIEIFDDYP
;
A
#
# COMPACT_ATOMS: atom_id res chain seq x y z
N MET A 1 -0.21 -1.77 4.97
CA MET A 1 0.02 -0.50 4.21
C MET A 1 0.19 0.61 5.23
N ARG A 2 1.35 1.26 5.30
CA ARG A 2 1.49 2.47 6.12
C ARG A 2 0.77 3.60 5.37
N PRO A 3 -0.23 4.27 5.97
CA PRO A 3 -0.87 5.40 5.31
C PRO A 3 0.20 6.46 5.00
N ALA A 4 0.14 7.06 3.80
CA ALA A 4 1.10 8.07 3.40
C ALA A 4 1.02 9.25 4.39
N PRO A 5 2.11 9.60 5.12
CA PRO A 5 2.06 10.64 6.16
C PRO A 5 1.62 12.00 5.58
N PHE A 6 1.91 12.24 4.31
CA PHE A 6 1.50 13.44 3.57
C PHE A 6 -0.02 13.52 3.34
N ALA A 7 -0.74 12.40 3.28
CA ALA A 7 -2.19 12.41 3.11
C ALA A 7 -2.90 13.01 4.32
N PHE A 8 -2.43 12.69 5.53
CA PHE A 8 -2.96 13.27 6.76
C PHE A 8 -2.71 14.77 6.85
N LEU A 9 -1.51 15.23 6.47
CA LEU A 9 -1.20 16.66 6.40
C LEU A 9 -2.09 17.38 5.38
N GLY A 10 -2.32 16.78 4.21
CA GLY A 10 -3.21 17.31 3.19
C GLY A 10 -4.66 17.45 3.68
N LEU A 11 -5.18 16.42 4.36
CA LEU A 11 -6.52 16.44 4.96
C LEU A 11 -6.64 17.47 6.09
N ALA A 12 -5.61 17.60 6.94
CA ALA A 12 -5.58 18.61 7.99
C ALA A 12 -5.60 20.03 7.41
N LEU A 13 -4.80 20.29 6.36
CA LEU A 13 -4.82 21.57 5.66
C LEU A 13 -6.20 21.83 5.03
N TRP A 14 -6.79 20.83 4.39
CA TRP A 14 -8.13 20.94 3.81
C TRP A 14 -9.22 21.24 4.84
N LEU A 15 -9.13 20.64 6.04
CA LEU A 15 -10.01 20.93 7.17
C LEU A 15 -9.83 22.38 7.66
N THR A 16 -8.59 22.86 7.82
CA THR A 16 -8.35 24.26 8.23
C THR A 16 -8.91 25.25 7.21
N LEU A 17 -8.79 24.95 5.92
CA LEU A 17 -9.38 25.76 4.85
C LEU A 17 -10.92 25.72 4.86
N ALA A 18 -11.52 24.60 5.27
CA ALA A 18 -12.97 24.47 5.43
C ALA A 18 -13.49 25.44 6.51
N ILE A 19 -12.79 25.49 7.65
CA ILE A 19 -13.11 26.41 8.76
C ILE A 19 -12.97 27.86 8.29
N ALA A 20 -11.89 28.19 7.57
CA ALA A 20 -11.69 29.53 7.02
C ALA A 20 -12.77 29.91 5.98
N ALA A 21 -13.21 28.96 5.15
CA ALA A 21 -14.27 29.16 4.16
C ALA A 21 -15.65 29.34 4.81
N ALA A 22 -15.92 28.68 5.93
CA ALA A 22 -17.16 28.88 6.70
C ALA A 22 -17.28 30.31 7.26
N LEU A 23 -16.15 30.94 7.61
CA LEU A 23 -16.11 32.33 8.11
C LEU A 23 -16.07 33.39 7.00
N ARG A 24 -15.64 33.00 5.79
CA ARG A 24 -15.47 33.88 4.62
C ARG A 24 -15.88 33.15 3.34
N PRO A 25 -17.09 33.38 2.81
CA PRO A 25 -17.61 32.62 1.67
C PRO A 25 -16.78 32.77 0.37
N HIS A 26 -15.96 33.82 0.25
CA HIS A 26 -15.04 33.98 -0.88
C HIS A 26 -13.98 32.85 -0.95
N ASN A 27 -13.65 32.22 0.18
CA ASN A 27 -12.61 31.19 0.25
C ASN A 27 -13.10 29.78 -0.12
N VAL A 28 -14.41 29.61 -0.39
CA VAL A 28 -15.02 28.32 -0.73
C VAL A 28 -14.42 27.73 -2.01
N ILE A 29 -14.11 28.57 -3.01
CA ILE A 29 -13.52 28.13 -4.28
C ILE A 29 -12.14 27.48 -4.03
N TYR A 30 -11.29 28.10 -3.22
CA TYR A 30 -9.97 27.54 -2.88
C TYR A 30 -10.08 26.21 -2.12
N TRP A 31 -11.06 26.08 -1.22
CA TRP A 31 -11.33 24.83 -0.51
C TRP A 31 -11.76 23.71 -1.46
N GLN A 32 -12.65 24.01 -2.42
CA GLN A 32 -13.09 23.05 -3.43
C GLN A 32 -11.95 22.60 -4.33
N ILE A 33 -11.14 23.53 -4.84
CA ILE A 33 -9.98 23.23 -5.70
C ILE A 33 -9.00 22.32 -4.95
N LEU A 34 -8.67 22.64 -3.70
CA LEU A 34 -7.77 21.83 -2.89
C LEU A 34 -8.34 20.41 -2.67
N GLY A 35 -9.64 20.29 -2.42
CA GLY A 35 -10.32 19.00 -2.29
C GLY A 35 -10.23 18.14 -3.55
N VAL A 36 -10.43 18.74 -4.72
CA VAL A 36 -10.29 18.05 -6.02
C VAL A 36 -8.85 17.56 -6.24
N ILE A 37 -7.86 18.39 -5.93
CA ILE A 37 -6.44 18.00 -6.05
C ILE A 37 -6.13 16.80 -5.15
N LEU A 38 -6.59 16.82 -3.89
CA LEU A 38 -6.39 15.71 -2.95
C LEU A 38 -7.08 14.42 -3.43
N LEU A 39 -8.29 14.54 -3.97
CA LEU A 39 -9.03 13.41 -4.54
C LEU A 39 -8.26 12.78 -5.71
N LEU A 40 -7.76 13.60 -6.64
CA LEU A 40 -6.98 13.11 -7.79
C LEU A 40 -5.68 12.43 -7.35
N LEU A 41 -4.99 12.99 -6.36
CA LEU A 41 -3.79 12.36 -5.79
C LEU A 41 -4.11 11.02 -5.13
N ALA A 42 -5.22 10.92 -4.40
CA ALA A 42 -5.65 9.67 -3.79
C ALA A 42 -6.02 8.60 -4.83
N LEU A 43 -6.73 8.98 -5.90
CA LEU A 43 -7.03 8.07 -7.01
C LEU A 43 -5.75 7.60 -7.72
N PHE A 44 -4.82 8.51 -7.96
CA PHE A 44 -3.55 8.17 -8.60
C PHE A 44 -2.73 7.20 -7.73
N ASP A 45 -2.67 7.43 -6.42
CA ASP A 45 -2.00 6.53 -5.48
C ASP A 45 -2.65 5.14 -5.46
N ALA A 46 -3.99 5.08 -5.38
CA ALA A 46 -4.74 3.83 -5.44
C ALA A 46 -4.50 3.08 -6.76
N TRP A 47 -4.53 3.79 -7.89
CA TRP A 47 -4.24 3.21 -9.21
C TRP A 47 -2.82 2.68 -9.30
N ARG A 48 -1.85 3.42 -8.77
CA ARG A 48 -0.44 2.99 -8.72
C ARG A 48 -0.29 1.71 -7.91
N VAL A 49 -0.90 1.63 -6.72
CA VAL A 49 -0.87 0.43 -5.87
C VAL A 49 -1.51 -0.76 -6.57
N TRP A 50 -2.64 -0.56 -7.25
CA TRP A 50 -3.33 -1.62 -7.99
C TRP A 50 -2.49 -2.20 -9.15
N ARG A 51 -1.58 -1.41 -9.71
CA ARG A 51 -0.66 -1.85 -10.78
C ARG A 51 0.63 -2.50 -10.27
N ILE A 52 0.88 -2.54 -8.97
CA ILE A 52 2.08 -3.18 -8.43
C ILE A 52 1.91 -4.70 -8.55
N PRO A 53 2.76 -5.39 -9.32
CA PRO A 53 2.68 -6.84 -9.41
C PRO A 53 3.08 -7.47 -8.07
N ALA A 54 2.34 -8.51 -7.67
CA ALA A 54 2.62 -9.25 -6.45
C ALA A 54 3.94 -10.04 -6.59
N ILE A 55 4.64 -10.23 -5.48
CA ILE A 55 5.77 -11.17 -5.41
C ILE A 55 5.18 -12.56 -5.59
N GLN A 56 5.67 -13.28 -6.60
CA GLN A 56 5.26 -14.65 -6.84
C GLN A 56 6.11 -15.57 -5.96
N VAL A 57 5.46 -16.50 -5.27
CA VAL A 57 6.13 -17.47 -4.39
C VAL A 57 5.82 -18.87 -4.92
N GLN A 58 6.86 -19.64 -5.18
CA GLN A 58 6.76 -21.04 -5.57
C GLN A 58 7.39 -21.90 -4.48
N ARG A 59 6.71 -22.98 -4.12
CA ARG A 59 7.21 -23.96 -3.14
C ARG A 59 7.58 -25.22 -3.89
N HIS A 60 8.84 -25.62 -3.81
CA HIS A 60 9.29 -26.92 -4.29
C HIS A 60 9.33 -27.89 -3.10
N VAL A 61 8.59 -28.98 -3.23
CA VAL A 61 8.48 -30.04 -2.23
C VAL A 61 8.90 -31.35 -2.89
N PRO A 62 9.64 -32.22 -2.19
CA PRO A 62 9.98 -33.53 -2.72
C PRO A 62 8.73 -34.30 -3.15
N SER A 63 8.84 -35.08 -4.23
CA SER A 63 7.74 -35.90 -4.77
C SER A 63 7.21 -36.93 -3.77
N SER A 64 8.05 -37.36 -2.83
CA SER A 64 7.69 -38.23 -1.71
C SER A 64 7.99 -37.53 -0.39
N LEU A 65 6.99 -37.44 0.47
CA LEU A 65 7.07 -36.90 1.82
C LEU A 65 6.98 -38.05 2.82
N PRO A 66 8.12 -38.59 3.28
CA PRO A 66 8.11 -39.66 4.27
C PRO A 66 7.52 -39.14 5.59
N LEU A 67 6.58 -39.91 6.15
CA LEU A 67 5.92 -39.57 7.41
C LEU A 67 6.90 -39.73 8.58
N GLY A 68 6.97 -38.72 9.45
CA GLY A 68 7.76 -38.75 10.68
C GLY A 68 9.21 -38.26 10.55
N VAL A 69 9.60 -37.69 9.41
CA VAL A 69 10.94 -37.10 9.20
C VAL A 69 10.85 -35.69 8.64
N TRP A 70 11.81 -34.85 9.03
CA TRP A 70 11.96 -33.51 8.46
C TRP A 70 12.29 -33.61 6.97
N SER A 71 11.62 -32.80 6.16
CA SER A 71 11.82 -32.73 4.72
C SER A 71 12.24 -31.32 4.33
N GLU A 72 13.23 -31.22 3.45
CA GLU A 72 13.68 -29.94 2.91
C GLU A 72 12.61 -29.35 1.98
N VAL A 73 12.33 -28.06 2.14
CA VAL A 73 11.39 -27.30 1.32
C VAL A 73 12.13 -26.10 0.76
N ILE A 74 12.11 -25.95 -0.56
CA ILE A 74 12.73 -24.82 -1.24
C ILE A 74 11.65 -23.80 -1.57
N LEU A 75 11.82 -22.56 -1.10
CA LEU A 75 10.96 -21.43 -1.44
C LEU A 75 11.66 -20.55 -2.48
N CYS A 76 11.06 -20.44 -3.66
CA CYS A 76 11.53 -19.58 -4.74
C CYS A 76 10.66 -18.33 -4.81
N PHE A 77 11.27 -17.17 -4.56
CA PHE A 77 10.61 -15.87 -4.65
C PHE A 77 10.96 -15.19 -5.97
N HIS A 78 9.95 -14.81 -6.75
CA HIS A 78 10.13 -14.03 -7.96
C HIS A 78 9.50 -12.65 -7.75
N ASN A 79 10.33 -11.61 -7.78
CA ASN A 79 9.90 -10.22 -7.75
C ASN A 79 9.87 -9.68 -9.19
N PRO A 80 8.69 -9.61 -9.83
CA PRO A 80 8.57 -9.05 -11.18
C PRO A 80 8.72 -7.52 -11.22
N SER A 81 8.83 -6.86 -10.06
CA SER A 81 9.01 -5.41 -9.98
C SER A 81 10.50 -5.03 -9.95
N SER A 82 10.84 -3.86 -10.47
CA SER A 82 12.20 -3.30 -10.44
C SER A 82 12.60 -2.69 -9.09
N VAL A 83 11.73 -2.77 -8.08
CA VAL A 83 11.94 -2.15 -6.76
C VAL A 83 12.25 -3.23 -5.74
N PRO A 84 13.28 -3.06 -4.89
CA PRO A 84 13.57 -4.00 -3.80
C PRO A 84 12.39 -4.09 -2.83
N ARG A 85 12.08 -5.32 -2.40
CA ARG A 85 11.01 -5.63 -1.45
C ARG A 85 11.59 -6.39 -0.27
N LEU A 86 11.22 -5.96 0.94
CA LEU A 86 11.50 -6.73 2.15
C LEU A 86 10.53 -7.92 2.20
N ILE A 87 11.07 -9.12 2.37
CA ILE A 87 10.30 -10.35 2.54
C ILE A 87 10.55 -10.83 3.96
N GLU A 88 9.47 -11.08 4.69
CA GLU A 88 9.50 -11.66 6.03
C GLU A 88 8.91 -13.06 5.92
N ILE A 89 9.66 -14.06 6.40
CA ILE A 89 9.28 -15.47 6.34
C ILE A 89 8.91 -15.88 7.75
N PHE A 90 7.67 -16.34 7.93
CA PHE A 90 7.18 -16.89 9.17
C PHE A 90 7.09 -18.40 9.01
N ASP A 91 7.80 -19.13 9.87
CA ASP A 91 7.66 -20.58 10.02
C ASP A 91 6.86 -20.82 11.30
N ASP A 92 5.54 -20.75 11.18
CA ASP A 92 4.64 -21.03 12.31
C ASP A 92 4.69 -22.53 12.60
N TYR A 93 5.24 -22.89 13.75
CA TYR A 93 5.17 -24.24 14.32
C TYR A 93 3.73 -24.52 14.82
N PRO A 94 3.11 -25.66 14.49
CA PRO A 94 1.83 -26.05 15.09
C PRO A 94 1.94 -26.47 16.55
#